data_AF-U3BEQ4-F1
#
_entry.id   AF-U3BEQ4-F1
#
_cell.length_a   1.000
_cell.length_b   1.000
_cell.length_c   1.000
_cell.angle_alpha   90.00
_cell.angle_beta   90.00
_cell.angle_gamma   90.00
#
_symmetry.space_group_name_H-M   'P 1'
#
loop_
_entity.id
_entity.type
_entity.pdbx_description
1 polymer ?
#
loop_
_entity_poly.entity_id
_entity_poly.type
_entity_poly.pdbx_seq_one_letter_code
_entity_poly.pdbx_strand_id
1 'polypeptide(L)'
;MVSRSNEAKALGIKMGEPFFQVRHHVHESGLEVCSSNYALYANLSARVMRLLRGMAPRIEVYSIDEAFLDLRGMQIDLEQLGRDIRARVLREVGIPVGVGIAPTKTLSKLANWGAKKWPATGGVVDLRPLARQRRLMALAEVGEVWGIGRRLSARLGAMGITTALQLADYDHKTLRRLFSINVERTARELTGEGCFALDEAF
;
A
#
# COMPACT_ATOMS: atom_id res chain seq x y z
N MET A 1 -2.01 12.31 15.81
CA MET A 1 -1.09 11.20 16.13
C MET A 1 -0.41 10.74 14.85
N VAL A 2 0.90 10.46 14.90
CA VAL A 2 1.70 10.09 13.71
C VAL A 2 1.66 8.60 13.39
N SER A 3 1.48 7.74 14.40
CA SER A 3 1.25 6.29 14.27
C SER A 3 0.32 5.82 15.39
N ARG A 4 -0.22 4.60 15.26
CA ARG A 4 -1.17 4.00 16.21
C ARG A 4 -1.14 2.48 16.09
N SER A 5 -1.16 1.80 17.24
CA SER A 5 -1.30 0.35 17.34
C SER A 5 -2.69 -0.11 16.88
N ASN A 6 -2.90 -1.42 16.77
CA ASN A 6 -4.21 -1.94 16.35
C ASN A 6 -5.27 -1.72 17.43
N GLU A 7 -4.87 -1.77 18.70
CA GLU A 7 -5.69 -1.46 19.88
C GLU A 7 -6.15 0.00 19.83
N ALA A 8 -5.25 0.94 19.55
CA ALA A 8 -5.61 2.35 19.40
C ALA A 8 -6.53 2.61 18.19
N LYS A 9 -6.40 1.83 17.10
CA LYS A 9 -7.35 1.89 15.97
C LYS A 9 -8.74 1.37 16.35
N ALA A 10 -8.80 0.34 17.21
CA ALA A 10 -10.07 -0.23 17.68
C ALA A 10 -10.86 0.77 18.55
N LEU A 11 -10.18 1.73 19.17
CA LEU A 11 -10.80 2.87 19.86
C LEU A 11 -11.37 3.95 18.90
N GLY A 12 -11.26 3.76 17.58
CA GLY A 12 -11.81 4.68 16.58
C GLY A 12 -10.93 5.90 16.28
N ILE A 13 -9.79 6.04 16.95
CA ILE A 13 -8.85 7.15 16.74
C ILE A 13 -8.31 7.12 15.32
N LYS A 14 -8.41 8.23 14.57
CA LYS A 14 -8.01 8.37 13.16
C LYS A 14 -6.55 8.79 12.97
N MET A 15 -6.02 8.63 11.75
CA MET A 15 -4.63 9.04 11.44
C MET A 15 -4.56 10.55 11.43
N GLY A 16 -3.50 11.12 11.99
CA GLY A 16 -3.34 12.57 12.02
C GLY A 16 -4.31 13.28 12.97
N GLU A 17 -5.17 12.55 13.70
CA GLU A 17 -6.10 13.17 14.66
C GLU A 17 -5.32 13.89 15.77
N PRO A 18 -5.59 15.18 16.03
CA PRO A 18 -4.86 15.93 17.06
C PRO A 18 -4.98 15.30 18.44
N PHE A 19 -3.87 15.28 19.20
CA PHE A 19 -3.83 14.61 20.50
C PHE A 19 -4.91 15.10 21.48
N PHE A 20 -5.21 16.41 21.47
CA PHE A 20 -6.21 16.98 22.37
C PHE A 20 -7.63 16.41 22.17
N GLN A 21 -7.94 15.89 20.98
CA GLN A 21 -9.24 15.29 20.68
C GLN A 21 -9.35 13.88 21.28
N VAL A 22 -8.22 13.18 21.45
CA VAL A 22 -8.17 11.77 21.86
C VAL A 22 -7.65 11.58 23.28
N ARG A 23 -7.29 12.67 23.96
CA ARG A 23 -6.73 12.65 25.33
C ARG A 23 -7.62 11.94 26.37
N HIS A 24 -8.93 11.92 26.16
CA HIS A 24 -9.88 11.30 27.08
C HIS A 24 -9.66 9.77 27.18
N HIS A 25 -9.26 9.13 26.07
CA HIS A 25 -8.91 7.71 26.05
C HIS A 25 -7.71 7.35 26.93
N VAL A 26 -6.85 8.32 27.32
CA VAL A 26 -5.73 8.05 28.23
C VAL A 26 -6.25 7.58 29.59
N HIS A 27 -7.31 8.22 30.09
CA HIS A 27 -7.89 7.88 31.39
C HIS A 27 -8.99 6.82 31.27
N GLU A 28 -9.80 6.89 30.22
CA GLU A 28 -10.97 6.00 30.07
C GLU A 28 -10.61 4.62 29.51
N SER A 29 -9.58 4.54 28.68
CA SER A 29 -9.26 3.34 27.90
C SER A 29 -7.80 2.89 28.06
N GLY A 30 -7.01 3.57 28.90
CA GLY A 30 -5.60 3.28 29.11
C GLY A 30 -4.72 3.55 27.89
N LEU A 31 -5.07 4.54 27.05
CA LEU A 31 -4.26 4.91 25.89
C LEU A 31 -2.88 5.41 26.34
N GLU A 32 -1.82 4.69 25.99
CA GLU A 32 -0.45 5.13 26.21
C GLU A 32 0.07 5.99 25.06
N VAL A 33 0.69 7.12 25.40
CA VAL A 33 1.24 8.07 24.42
C VAL A 33 2.76 8.01 24.48
N CYS A 34 3.36 7.55 23.38
CA CYS A 34 4.82 7.48 23.27
C CYS A 34 5.38 8.68 22.51
N SER A 35 6.51 9.22 23.00
CA SER A 35 7.29 10.20 22.26
C SER A 35 7.86 9.60 20.97
N SER A 36 7.97 10.42 19.92
CA SER A 36 8.54 9.97 18.64
C SER A 36 10.06 9.87 18.74
N ASN A 37 10.64 8.72 18.37
CA ASN A 37 12.08 8.53 18.27
C ASN A 37 12.53 8.37 16.81
N TYR A 38 12.74 9.50 16.14
CA TYR A 38 13.07 9.52 14.71
C TYR A 38 14.41 8.86 14.38
N ALA A 39 15.41 8.96 15.27
CA ALA A 39 16.70 8.31 15.08
C ALA A 39 16.57 6.78 15.07
N LEU A 40 15.76 6.23 15.97
CA LEU A 40 15.44 4.80 16.00
C LEU A 40 14.70 4.37 14.73
N TYR A 41 13.66 5.12 14.32
CA TYR A 41 12.90 4.79 13.12
C TYR A 41 13.75 4.81 11.84
N ALA A 42 14.63 5.81 11.72
CA ALA A 42 15.56 5.91 10.61
C ALA A 42 16.57 4.74 10.60
N ASN A 43 17.09 4.35 11.77
CA ASN A 43 17.99 3.20 11.88
C ASN A 43 17.30 1.88 11.47
N LEU A 44 16.09 1.65 11.97
CA LEU A 44 15.29 0.47 11.64
C LEU A 44 14.96 0.41 10.14
N SER A 45 14.52 1.54 9.57
CA SER A 45 14.29 1.68 8.13
C SER A 45 15.54 1.33 7.33
N ALA A 46 16.69 1.91 7.66
CA ALA A 46 17.94 1.65 6.96
C ALA A 46 18.33 0.16 7.00
N ARG A 47 18.03 -0.54 8.11
CA ARG A 47 18.22 -2.00 8.21
C ARG A 47 17.30 -2.76 7.27
N VAL A 48 16.00 -2.45 7.25
CA VAL A 48 15.04 -3.07 6.32
C VAL A 48 15.47 -2.85 4.87
N MET A 49 15.76 -1.60 4.48
CA MET A 49 16.14 -1.27 3.10
C MET A 49 17.43 -1.97 2.68
N ARG A 50 18.39 -2.16 3.60
CA ARG A 50 19.62 -2.92 3.34
C ARG A 50 19.34 -4.40 3.07
N LEU A 51 18.42 -5.02 3.82
CA LEU A 51 18.02 -6.40 3.56
C LEU A 51 17.35 -6.54 2.20
N LEU A 52 16.41 -5.64 1.88
CA LEU A 52 15.68 -5.67 0.62
C LEU A 52 16.60 -5.49 -0.59
N ARG A 53 17.64 -4.63 -0.49
CA ARG A 53 18.70 -4.49 -1.53
C ARG A 53 19.40 -5.79 -1.87
N GLY A 54 19.51 -6.72 -0.92
CA GLY A 54 20.12 -8.03 -1.14
C GLY A 54 19.16 -9.09 -1.69
N MET A 55 17.88 -8.77 -1.90
CA MET A 55 16.84 -9.72 -2.29
C MET A 55 16.22 -9.42 -3.67
N ALA A 56 16.52 -8.27 -4.26
CA ALA A 56 16.06 -7.90 -5.59
C ALA A 56 17.16 -7.17 -6.39
N PRO A 57 17.18 -7.30 -7.72
CA PRO A 57 18.15 -6.61 -8.58
C PRO A 57 18.13 -5.09 -8.44
N ARG A 58 16.94 -4.51 -8.29
CA ARG A 58 16.76 -3.06 -8.13
C ARG A 58 15.68 -2.77 -7.10
N ILE A 59 15.90 -1.71 -6.34
CA ILE A 59 14.99 -1.19 -5.32
C ILE A 59 14.84 0.32 -5.49
N GLU A 60 13.63 0.80 -5.28
CA GLU A 60 13.31 2.21 -5.11
C GLU A 60 12.73 2.40 -3.71
N VAL A 61 13.39 3.24 -2.91
CA VAL A 61 12.88 3.60 -1.57
C VAL A 61 11.82 4.68 -1.75
N TYR A 62 10.57 4.35 -1.41
CA TYR A 62 9.42 5.26 -1.58
C TYR A 62 9.18 6.11 -0.32
N SER A 63 9.35 5.52 0.86
CA SER A 63 9.25 6.17 2.16
C SER A 63 10.15 5.48 3.18
N ILE A 64 10.10 5.95 4.44
CA ILE A 64 10.83 5.32 5.55
C ILE A 64 10.41 3.86 5.79
N ASP A 65 9.18 3.49 5.45
CA ASP A 65 8.57 2.19 5.72
C ASP A 65 8.16 1.44 4.45
N GLU A 66 8.47 1.96 3.27
CA GLU A 66 8.01 1.40 2.00
C GLU A 66 9.06 1.50 0.89
N ALA A 67 9.16 0.42 0.10
CA ALA A 67 10.00 0.36 -1.09
C ALA A 67 9.34 -0.46 -2.18
N PHE A 68 9.63 -0.11 -3.43
CA PHE A 68 9.32 -0.92 -4.60
C PHE A 68 10.54 -1.74 -5.00
N LEU A 69 10.34 -3.04 -5.23
CA LEU A 69 11.36 -3.95 -5.70
C LEU A 69 11.06 -4.29 -7.15
N ASP A 70 12.06 -4.14 -8.02
CA ASP A 70 11.96 -4.57 -9.41
C ASP A 70 12.38 -6.03 -9.52
N LEU A 71 11.41 -6.89 -9.81
CA LEU A 71 11.59 -8.34 -9.90
C LEU A 71 11.55 -8.83 -11.37
N ARG A 72 11.57 -7.91 -12.34
CA ARG A 72 11.53 -8.27 -13.77
C ARG A 72 12.75 -9.10 -14.13
N GLY A 73 12.53 -10.14 -14.93
CA GLY A 73 13.58 -11.09 -15.34
C GLY A 73 13.93 -12.17 -14.31
N MET A 74 13.37 -12.12 -13.10
CA MET A 74 13.54 -13.20 -12.12
C MET A 74 12.66 -14.39 -12.47
N GLN A 75 13.27 -15.57 -12.68
CA GLN A 75 12.57 -16.82 -12.97
C GLN A 75 12.42 -17.67 -11.69
N ILE A 76 11.73 -17.11 -10.69
CA ILE A 76 11.49 -17.78 -9.41
C ILE A 76 10.03 -17.63 -8.99
N ASP A 77 9.62 -18.39 -7.98
CA ASP A 77 8.34 -18.17 -7.32
C ASP A 77 8.38 -16.85 -6.53
N LEU A 78 7.76 -15.81 -7.09
CA LEU A 78 7.70 -14.49 -6.45
C LEU A 78 6.84 -14.50 -5.18
N GLU A 79 5.82 -15.37 -5.10
CA GLU A 79 4.99 -15.47 -3.90
C GLU A 79 5.82 -16.05 -2.74
N GLN A 80 6.64 -17.06 -3.03
CA GLN A 80 7.62 -17.58 -2.08
C GLN A 80 8.69 -16.54 -1.73
N LEU A 81 9.25 -15.81 -2.70
CA LEU A 81 10.16 -14.69 -2.41
C LEU A 81 9.52 -13.68 -1.45
N GLY A 82 8.25 -13.35 -1.65
CA GLY A 82 7.51 -12.46 -0.75
C GLY A 82 7.43 -13.00 0.68
N ARG A 83 7.21 -14.30 0.85
CA ARG A 83 7.23 -14.97 2.17
C ARG A 83 8.62 -14.92 2.79
N ASP A 84 9.66 -15.16 2.00
CA ASP A 84 11.05 -15.13 2.45
C ASP A 84 11.47 -13.72 2.89
N ILE A 85 11.06 -12.68 2.14
CA ILE A 85 11.27 -11.28 2.53
C ILE A 85 10.65 -11.02 3.90
N ARG A 86 9.38 -11.40 4.10
CA ARG A 86 8.69 -11.19 5.39
C ARG A 86 9.38 -11.90 6.53
N ALA A 87 9.68 -13.18 6.36
CA ALA A 87 10.32 -14.00 7.38
C ALA A 87 11.71 -13.45 7.74
N ARG A 88 12.49 -13.03 6.73
CA ARG A 88 13.82 -12.48 6.92
C ARG A 88 13.80 -11.13 7.64
N VAL A 89 12.95 -10.20 7.21
CA VAL A 89 12.83 -8.87 7.85
C VAL A 89 12.35 -9.01 9.30
N LEU A 90 11.38 -9.91 9.56
CA LEU A 90 10.92 -10.18 10.91
C LEU A 90 12.04 -10.76 11.78
N ARG A 91 12.79 -11.75 11.28
CA ARG A 91 13.89 -12.40 12.02
C ARG A 91 15.06 -11.44 12.31
N GLU A 92 15.47 -10.64 11.33
CA GLU A 92 16.71 -9.86 11.40
C GLU A 92 16.51 -8.41 11.91
N VAL A 93 15.30 -7.86 11.78
CA VAL A 93 14.99 -6.49 12.22
C VAL A 93 13.92 -6.46 13.32
N GLY A 94 13.05 -7.48 13.40
CA GLY A 94 11.97 -7.54 14.37
C GLY A 94 10.70 -6.78 13.93
N ILE A 95 10.60 -6.39 12.66
CA ILE A 95 9.46 -5.61 12.14
C ILE A 95 8.63 -6.46 11.18
N PRO A 96 7.30 -6.59 11.40
CA PRO A 96 6.43 -7.25 10.44
C PRO A 96 6.25 -6.38 9.19
N VAL A 97 6.35 -6.98 8.02
CA VAL A 97 6.10 -6.31 6.73
C VAL A 97 5.03 -7.04 5.93
N GLY A 98 4.37 -6.33 5.03
CA GLY A 98 3.46 -6.88 4.02
C GLY A 98 4.11 -6.80 2.63
N VAL A 99 3.80 -7.76 1.76
CA VAL A 99 4.36 -7.80 0.40
C VAL A 99 3.22 -7.90 -0.61
N GLY A 100 3.18 -6.95 -1.55
CA GLY A 100 2.29 -6.97 -2.70
C GLY A 100 3.08 -7.13 -3.98
N ILE A 101 2.69 -8.09 -4.83
CA ILE A 101 3.36 -8.40 -6.09
C ILE A 101 2.36 -8.16 -7.22
N ALA A 102 2.76 -7.37 -8.22
CA ALA A 102 1.94 -7.11 -9.39
C ALA A 102 2.78 -6.54 -10.55
N PRO A 103 2.23 -6.46 -11.78
CA PRO A 103 2.93 -5.89 -12.94
C PRO A 103 3.22 -4.38 -12.84
N THR A 104 2.46 -3.63 -12.03
CA THR A 104 2.52 -2.16 -11.94
C THR A 104 2.62 -1.68 -10.49
N LYS A 105 3.10 -0.44 -10.26
CA LYS A 105 3.24 0.14 -8.92
C LYS A 105 1.88 0.28 -8.23
N THR A 106 0.87 0.70 -8.98
CA THR A 106 -0.49 0.87 -8.44
C THR A 106 -1.09 -0.46 -8.01
N LEU A 107 -0.94 -1.51 -8.84
CA LEU A 107 -1.43 -2.84 -8.47
C LEU A 107 -0.62 -3.45 -7.32
N SER A 108 0.69 -3.22 -7.22
CA SER A 108 1.49 -3.78 -6.13
C SER A 108 1.15 -3.13 -4.78
N LYS A 109 0.86 -1.82 -4.78
CA LYS A 109 0.26 -1.11 -3.64
C LYS A 109 -1.10 -1.70 -3.25
N LEU A 110 -1.96 -1.93 -4.23
CA LEU A 110 -3.29 -2.53 -4.00
C LEU A 110 -3.19 -3.98 -3.48
N ALA A 111 -2.23 -4.76 -3.99
CA ALA A 111 -1.91 -6.09 -3.49
C ALA A 111 -1.46 -6.04 -2.03
N ASN A 112 -0.56 -5.12 -1.67
CA ASN A 112 -0.08 -4.93 -0.30
C ASN A 112 -1.20 -4.48 0.65
N TRP A 113 -2.13 -3.65 0.17
CA TRP A 113 -3.35 -3.33 0.90
C TRP A 113 -4.16 -4.60 1.21
N GLY A 114 -4.40 -5.46 0.19
CA GLY A 114 -5.09 -6.73 0.38
C GLY A 114 -4.38 -7.66 1.36
N ALA A 115 -3.04 -7.72 1.28
CA ALA A 115 -2.20 -8.49 2.19
C ALA A 115 -2.37 -8.07 3.66
N LYS A 116 -2.58 -6.79 3.91
CA LYS A 116 -2.84 -6.23 5.25
C LYS A 116 -4.29 -6.38 5.68
N LYS A 117 -5.23 -6.31 4.72
CA LYS A 117 -6.68 -6.36 4.97
C LYS A 117 -7.15 -7.74 5.39
N TRP A 118 -6.64 -8.80 4.75
CA TRP A 118 -7.07 -10.18 5.00
C TRP A 118 -5.95 -11.02 5.59
N PRO A 119 -6.00 -11.39 6.89
CA PRO A 119 -4.98 -12.21 7.54
C PRO A 119 -4.75 -13.57 6.86
N ALA A 120 -5.78 -14.14 6.22
CA ALA A 120 -5.70 -15.40 5.49
C ALA A 120 -4.70 -15.39 4.32
N THR A 121 -4.29 -14.21 3.85
CA THR A 121 -3.25 -14.07 2.82
C THR A 121 -1.85 -14.37 3.37
N GLY A 122 -1.69 -14.44 4.70
CA GLY A 122 -0.38 -14.56 5.33
C GLY A 122 0.52 -13.36 5.02
N GLY A 123 -0.04 -12.18 4.74
CA GLY A 123 0.71 -10.94 4.50
C GLY A 123 1.42 -10.87 3.15
N VAL A 124 1.14 -11.79 2.22
CA VAL A 124 1.65 -11.77 0.83
C VAL A 124 0.48 -11.91 -0.14
N VAL A 125 0.41 -11.03 -1.15
CA VAL A 125 -0.58 -11.14 -2.22
C VAL A 125 0.09 -10.95 -3.58
N ASP A 126 -0.13 -11.89 -4.48
CA ASP A 126 0.30 -11.82 -5.88
C ASP A 126 -0.90 -11.63 -6.83
N LEU A 127 -0.90 -10.48 -7.52
CA LEU A 127 -1.90 -10.08 -8.50
C LEU A 127 -1.42 -10.17 -9.94
N ARG A 128 -0.31 -10.86 -10.24
CA ARG A 128 0.04 -11.20 -11.63
C ARG A 128 -1.03 -12.09 -12.30
N PRO A 129 -1.67 -13.06 -11.60
CA PRO A 129 -2.78 -13.81 -12.19
C PRO A 129 -4.02 -12.91 -12.32
N LEU A 130 -4.48 -12.69 -13.56
CA LEU A 130 -5.59 -11.78 -13.88
C LEU A 130 -6.88 -12.09 -13.09
N ALA A 131 -7.19 -13.37 -12.87
CA ALA A 131 -8.35 -13.77 -12.08
C ALA A 131 -8.27 -13.29 -10.61
N ARG A 132 -7.08 -13.39 -9.99
CA ARG A 132 -6.85 -12.88 -8.63
C ARG A 132 -6.90 -11.35 -8.61
N GLN A 133 -6.28 -10.71 -9.60
CA GLN A 133 -6.30 -9.25 -9.78
C GLN A 133 -7.73 -8.70 -9.84
N ARG A 134 -8.56 -9.20 -10.77
CA ARG A 134 -9.95 -8.74 -10.93
C ARG A 134 -10.79 -9.01 -9.68
N ARG A 135 -10.63 -10.18 -9.04
CA ARG A 135 -11.35 -10.52 -7.80
C ARG A 135 -11.02 -9.53 -6.68
N LEU A 136 -9.74 -9.19 -6.47
CA LEU A 136 -9.36 -8.23 -5.45
C LEU A 136 -9.87 -6.82 -5.80
N MET A 137 -9.73 -6.39 -7.06
CA MET A 137 -10.20 -5.07 -7.51
C MET A 137 -11.72 -4.88 -7.37
N ALA A 138 -12.50 -5.96 -7.47
CA ALA A 138 -13.95 -5.91 -7.23
C ALA A 138 -14.30 -5.67 -5.76
N LEU A 139 -13.43 -6.07 -4.83
CA LEU A 139 -13.61 -5.92 -3.38
C LEU A 139 -13.01 -4.62 -2.84
N ALA A 140 -12.05 -4.04 -3.56
CA ALA A 140 -11.38 -2.81 -3.14
C ALA A 140 -12.23 -1.59 -3.52
N GLU A 141 -12.60 -0.79 -2.52
CA GLU A 141 -13.20 0.52 -2.76
C GLU A 141 -12.21 1.41 -3.54
N VAL A 142 -12.75 2.31 -4.37
CA VAL A 142 -11.93 3.16 -5.25
C VAL A 142 -10.97 4.06 -4.45
N GLY A 143 -11.32 4.42 -3.21
CA GLY A 143 -10.45 5.21 -2.31
C GLY A 143 -9.26 4.46 -1.73
N GLU A 144 -9.20 3.14 -1.87
CA GLU A 144 -8.04 2.32 -1.47
C GLU A 144 -6.98 2.25 -2.58
N VAL A 145 -7.30 2.74 -3.79
CA VAL A 145 -6.36 2.81 -4.90
C VAL A 145 -5.34 3.93 -4.65
N TRP A 146 -4.06 3.59 -4.79
CA TRP A 146 -2.96 4.55 -4.65
C TRP A 146 -3.13 5.73 -5.64
N GLY A 147 -3.10 6.96 -5.12
CA GLY A 147 -3.36 8.18 -5.87
C GLY A 147 -4.81 8.68 -5.85
N ILE A 148 -5.78 7.87 -5.36
CA ILE A 148 -7.19 8.25 -5.26
C ILE A 148 -7.54 8.64 -3.83
N GLY A 149 -7.41 9.94 -3.52
CA GLY A 149 -7.78 10.49 -2.21
C GLY A 149 -9.28 10.79 -2.06
N ARG A 150 -9.72 11.10 -0.83
CA ARG A 150 -11.14 11.34 -0.45
C ARG A 150 -11.94 12.19 -1.44
N ARG A 151 -11.37 13.31 -1.93
CA ARG A 151 -12.06 14.20 -2.90
C ARG A 151 -12.28 13.53 -4.25
N LEU A 152 -11.29 12.78 -4.73
CA LEU A 152 -11.41 12.02 -5.97
C LEU A 152 -12.39 10.86 -5.81
N SER A 153 -12.33 10.13 -4.70
CA SER A 153 -13.28 9.05 -4.39
C SER A 153 -14.73 9.53 -4.41
N ALA A 154 -15.02 10.70 -3.81
CA ALA A 154 -16.37 11.28 -3.82
C ALA A 154 -16.83 11.64 -5.25
N ARG A 155 -15.96 12.24 -6.05
CA ARG A 155 -16.29 12.60 -7.45
C ARG A 155 -16.46 11.37 -8.35
N LEU A 156 -15.62 10.36 -8.19
CA LEU A 156 -15.73 9.07 -8.89
C LEU A 156 -17.02 8.33 -8.48
N GLY A 157 -17.35 8.34 -7.18
CA GLY A 157 -18.60 7.78 -6.66
C GLY A 157 -19.85 8.43 -7.25
N ALA A 158 -19.84 9.76 -7.47
CA ALA A 158 -20.92 10.47 -8.15
C ALA A 158 -21.11 10.02 -9.62
N MET A 159 -20.12 9.38 -10.22
CA MET A 159 -20.18 8.77 -11.57
C MET A 159 -20.50 7.27 -11.53
N GLY A 160 -20.79 6.70 -10.36
CA GLY A 160 -21.02 5.27 -10.17
C GLY A 160 -19.75 4.42 -10.08
N ILE A 161 -18.57 5.05 -10.01
CA ILE A 161 -17.28 4.36 -9.87
C ILE A 161 -16.96 4.26 -8.37
N THR A 162 -17.30 3.14 -7.75
CA THR A 162 -17.12 2.90 -6.30
C THR A 162 -16.04 1.86 -5.99
N THR A 163 -15.63 1.06 -6.97
CA THR A 163 -14.59 0.03 -6.82
C THR A 163 -13.38 0.28 -7.71
N ALA A 164 -12.23 -0.30 -7.34
CA ALA A 164 -11.02 -0.27 -8.17
C ALA A 164 -11.26 -0.93 -9.54
N LEU A 165 -12.08 -2.00 -9.59
CA LEU A 165 -12.42 -2.67 -10.84
C LEU A 165 -13.19 -1.76 -11.80
N GLN A 166 -14.20 -1.05 -11.28
CA GLN A 166 -14.95 -0.09 -12.09
C GLN A 166 -14.07 1.05 -12.60
N LEU A 167 -13.09 1.51 -11.81
CA LEU A 167 -12.14 2.53 -12.27
C LEU A 167 -11.26 1.99 -13.40
N ALA A 168 -10.76 0.75 -13.26
CA ALA A 168 -9.93 0.09 -14.27
C ALA A 168 -10.67 -0.16 -15.59
N ASP A 169 -11.96 -0.51 -15.52
CA ASP A 169 -12.79 -0.82 -16.69
C ASP A 169 -13.46 0.45 -17.31
N TYR A 170 -13.27 1.65 -16.73
CA TYR A 170 -13.88 2.90 -17.24
C TYR A 170 -13.15 3.46 -18.46
N ASP A 171 -13.85 4.25 -19.30
CA ASP A 171 -13.23 4.89 -20.47
C ASP A 171 -12.13 5.89 -20.07
N HIS A 172 -10.89 5.56 -20.40
CA HIS A 172 -9.69 6.34 -20.07
C HIS A 172 -9.72 7.76 -20.64
N LYS A 173 -10.29 7.96 -21.85
CA LYS A 173 -10.39 9.31 -22.46
C LYS A 173 -11.32 10.20 -21.66
N THR A 174 -12.44 9.65 -21.18
CA THR A 174 -13.37 10.35 -20.31
C THR A 174 -12.73 10.66 -18.96
N LEU A 175 -11.97 9.73 -18.35
CA LEU A 175 -11.22 10.00 -17.12
C LEU A 175 -10.24 11.16 -17.31
N ARG A 176 -9.48 11.18 -18.40
CA ARG A 176 -8.55 12.28 -18.73
C ARG A 176 -9.24 13.63 -18.86
N ARG A 177 -10.45 13.66 -19.46
CA ARG A 177 -11.21 14.89 -19.68
C ARG A 177 -11.81 15.44 -18.38
N LEU A 178 -12.28 14.56 -17.50
CA LEU A 178 -13.00 14.96 -16.27
C LEU A 178 -12.09 15.12 -15.05
N PHE A 179 -10.93 14.49 -15.07
CA PHE A 179 -9.93 14.46 -14.00
C PHE A 179 -8.54 14.85 -14.52
N SER A 180 -7.48 14.45 -13.83
CA SER A 180 -6.11 14.67 -14.25
C SER A 180 -5.57 13.48 -15.07
N ILE A 181 -4.47 13.72 -15.79
CA ILE A 181 -3.71 12.65 -16.45
C ILE A 181 -3.28 11.54 -15.47
N ASN A 182 -3.09 11.87 -14.18
CA ASN A 182 -2.73 10.88 -13.18
C ASN A 182 -3.89 9.92 -12.89
N VAL A 183 -5.15 10.37 -12.89
CA VAL A 183 -6.31 9.47 -12.73
C VAL A 183 -6.44 8.52 -13.92
N GLU A 184 -6.21 9.02 -15.14
CA GLU A 184 -6.13 8.17 -16.34
C GLU A 184 -5.01 7.12 -16.20
N ARG A 185 -3.80 7.54 -15.83
CA ARG A 185 -2.65 6.65 -15.63
C ARG A 185 -2.89 5.62 -14.53
N THR A 186 -3.54 6.00 -13.43
CA THR A 186 -3.94 5.07 -12.37
C THR A 186 -4.90 4.01 -12.88
N ALA A 187 -5.90 4.36 -13.70
CA ALA A 187 -6.81 3.38 -14.31
C ALA A 187 -6.06 2.40 -15.23
N ARG A 188 -5.13 2.90 -16.07
CA ARG A 188 -4.23 2.09 -16.90
C ARG A 188 -3.34 1.16 -16.10
N GLU A 189 -2.76 1.66 -15.00
CA GLU A 189 -1.95 0.81 -14.13
C GLU A 189 -2.74 -0.33 -13.51
N LEU A 190 -4.02 -0.13 -13.20
CA LEU A 190 -4.92 -1.18 -12.70
C LEU A 190 -5.23 -2.25 -13.74
N THR A 191 -5.05 -1.97 -15.04
CA THR A 191 -5.16 -2.98 -16.11
C THR A 191 -3.82 -3.65 -16.44
N GLY A 192 -2.75 -3.28 -15.74
CA GLY A 192 -1.40 -3.83 -15.95
C GLY A 192 -0.51 -3.01 -16.88
N GLU A 193 -1.00 -1.87 -17.40
CA GLU A 193 -0.22 -0.97 -18.25
C GLU A 193 0.65 -0.04 -17.38
N GLY A 194 1.96 -0.28 -17.36
CA GLY A 194 2.92 0.50 -16.58
C GLY A 194 3.00 1.96 -17.05
N CYS A 195 2.51 2.89 -16.24
CA CYS A 195 2.48 4.32 -16.49
C CYS A 195 3.37 5.13 -15.54
N PHE A 196 3.79 4.56 -14.41
CA PHE A 196 4.68 5.22 -13.45
C PHE A 196 6.03 4.50 -13.43
N ALA A 197 7.09 5.18 -13.88
CA ALA A 197 8.42 4.59 -13.91
C ALA A 197 8.98 4.39 -12.49
N LEU A 198 9.89 3.42 -12.36
CA LEU A 198 10.80 3.41 -11.21
C LEU A 198 11.67 4.67 -11.32
N ASP A 199 11.65 5.55 -10.32
CA ASP A 199 12.25 6.91 -10.25
C ASP A 199 11.33 8.11 -10.55
N GLU A 200 10.09 7.93 -11.01
CA GLU A 200 9.13 9.05 -11.07
C GLU A 200 8.45 9.22 -9.69
N ALA A 201 8.97 10.16 -8.89
CA ALA A 201 8.27 10.68 -7.72
C ALA A 201 7.21 11.72 -8.19
N PHE A 202 6.04 11.70 -7.57
CA PHE A 202 5.00 12.72 -7.76
C PHE A 202 5.38 14.04 -7.09
#